data_AF-A0AA38BWF2-F1
#
_entry.id   AF-A0AA38BWF2-F1
#
_cell.length_a   1.000
_cell.length_b   1.000
_cell.length_c   1.000
_cell.angle_alpha   90.00
_cell.angle_beta   90.00
_cell.angle_gamma   90.00
#
_symmetry.space_group_name_H-M   'P 1'
#
loop_
_entity.id
_entity.type
_entity.pdbx_description
1 polymer ?
#
loop_
_entity_poly.entity_id
_entity_poly.type
_entity_poly.pdbx_seq_one_letter_code
_entity_poly.pdbx_strand_id
1 'polypeptide(L)'
;VALMVKEEVMKLLHVGFIKLVDYSQWVSNIVPVLKNNGKIRICIDFRDINKACPKDDFPLPSIDVIIEATSGFEILSLMDGFSGYNQIIIFEQDQAKTT
;
A
#
# COMPACT_ATOMS: atom_id res chain seq x y z
N VAL A 1 -19.22 -12.02 -3.45
CA VAL A 1 -17.94 -11.57 -2.84
C VAL A 1 -16.77 -12.44 -3.28
N ALA A 2 -16.78 -13.77 -3.05
CA ALA A 2 -15.65 -14.65 -3.38
C ALA A 2 -15.16 -14.57 -4.85
N LEU A 3 -16.09 -14.52 -5.83
CA LEU A 3 -15.73 -14.33 -7.25
C LEU A 3 -15.00 -13.01 -7.50
N MET A 4 -15.52 -11.91 -6.96
CA MET A 4 -14.91 -10.57 -7.09
C MET A 4 -13.54 -10.50 -6.40
N VAL A 5 -13.36 -11.21 -5.27
CA VAL A 5 -12.06 -11.32 -4.60
C VAL A 5 -11.06 -12.03 -5.50
N LYS A 6 -11.46 -13.17 -6.08
CA LYS A 6 -10.61 -13.92 -7.01
C LYS A 6 -10.19 -13.08 -8.22
N GLU A 7 -11.13 -12.34 -8.82
CA GLU A 7 -10.84 -11.46 -9.96
C GLU A 7 -9.83 -10.37 -9.61
N GLU A 8 -10.00 -9.68 -8.48
CA GLU A 8 -9.09 -8.61 -8.07
C GLU A 8 -7.71 -9.16 -7.69
N VAL A 9 -7.63 -10.31 -7.00
CA VAL A 9 -6.36 -10.98 -6.69
C VAL A 9 -5.62 -11.38 -7.97
N MET A 10 -6.32 -11.96 -8.95
CA MET A 10 -5.72 -12.32 -10.24
C MET A 10 -5.21 -11.10 -11.01
N LYS A 11 -5.91 -9.97 -10.93
CA LYS A 11 -5.46 -8.71 -11.51
C LYS A 11 -4.19 -8.19 -10.85
N LEU A 12 -4.11 -8.21 -9.51
CA LEU A 12 -2.91 -7.83 -8.77
C LEU A 12 -1.72 -8.73 -9.13
N LEU A 13 -1.96 -10.03 -9.28
CA LEU A 13 -0.95 -11.01 -9.70
C LEU A 13 -0.46 -10.74 -11.13
N HIS A 14 -1.37 -10.47 -12.06
CA HIS A 14 -1.02 -10.22 -13.47
C HIS A 14 -0.19 -8.96 -13.66
N VAL A 15 -0.46 -7.91 -12.89
CA VAL A 15 0.32 -6.65 -12.91
C VAL A 15 1.66 -6.80 -12.18
N GLY A 16 1.85 -7.87 -11.40
CA GLY A 16 3.08 -8.14 -10.66
C GLY A 16 3.16 -7.43 -9.30
N PHE A 17 2.05 -6.90 -8.78
CA PHE A 17 2.03 -6.29 -7.44
C PHE A 17 2.09 -7.34 -6.32
N ILE A 18 1.65 -8.56 -6.61
CA ILE A 18 1.78 -9.71 -5.72
C ILE A 18 2.41 -10.87 -6.49
N LYS A 19 2.98 -11.82 -5.75
CA LYS A 19 3.56 -13.05 -6.29
C LYS A 19 3.15 -14.24 -5.44
N LEU A 20 3.25 -15.44 -6.02
CA LEU A 20 3.06 -16.68 -5.27
C LEU A 20 4.24 -16.91 -4.32
N VAL A 21 3.93 -17.41 -3.12
CA VAL A 21 4.91 -17.77 -2.09
C VAL A 21 4.54 -19.17 -1.58
N ASP A 22 5.50 -20.10 -1.62
CA ASP A 22 5.23 -21.50 -1.26
C ASP A 22 5.23 -21.73 0.26
N TYR A 23 6.24 -21.20 0.96
CA TYR A 23 6.50 -21.49 2.38
C TYR A 23 6.67 -20.21 3.21
N SER A 24 5.58 -19.47 3.40
CA SER A 24 5.61 -18.30 4.28
C SER A 24 5.53 -18.69 5.75
N GLN A 25 6.34 -18.03 6.58
CA GLN A 25 6.21 -18.08 8.04
C GLN A 25 5.18 -17.09 8.59
N TRP A 26 4.75 -16.13 7.77
CA TRP A 26 3.80 -15.07 8.10
C TRP A 26 2.56 -15.20 7.22
N VAL A 27 1.37 -15.15 7.81
CA VAL A 27 0.11 -15.16 7.05
C VAL A 27 -0.82 -14.10 7.64
N SER A 28 -1.23 -13.17 6.79
CA SER A 28 -2.12 -12.07 7.13
C SER A 28 -3.48 -12.29 6.51
N ASN A 29 -4.54 -11.86 7.21
CA ASN A 29 -5.89 -12.05 6.69
C ASN A 29 -6.19 -11.07 5.55
N ILE A 30 -6.85 -11.57 4.50
CA ILE A 30 -7.43 -10.71 3.46
C ILE A 30 -8.78 -10.17 3.93
N VAL A 31 -8.93 -8.85 3.87
CA VAL A 31 -10.14 -8.12 4.22
C VAL A 31 -10.70 -7.45 2.96
N PRO A 32 -11.68 -8.05 2.29
CA PRO A 32 -12.34 -7.43 1.15
C PRO A 32 -13.20 -6.24 1.59
N VAL A 33 -13.01 -5.08 0.96
CA VAL A 33 -13.79 -3.86 1.22
C VAL A 33 -14.53 -3.43 -0.04
N LEU A 34 -15.86 -3.26 0.07
CA LEU A 34 -16.67 -2.71 -1.02
C LEU A 34 -16.56 -1.18 -1.02
N LYS A 35 -16.12 -0.60 -2.13
CA LYS A 35 -16.12 0.85 -2.33
C LYS A 35 -17.49 1.32 -2.81
N ASN A 36 -17.78 2.60 -2.57
CA ASN A 36 -19.03 3.26 -3.01
C ASN A 36 -19.28 3.18 -4.52
N ASN A 37 -18.23 3.00 -5.33
CA ASN A 37 -18.31 2.82 -6.77
C ASN A 37 -18.59 1.36 -7.21
N GLY A 38 -18.94 0.47 -6.28
CA GLY A 38 -19.23 -0.94 -6.54
C GLY A 38 -17.99 -1.83 -6.76
N LYS A 39 -16.78 -1.27 -6.78
CA LYS A 39 -15.53 -2.04 -6.91
C LYS A 39 -15.09 -2.59 -5.55
N ILE A 40 -14.40 -3.72 -5.56
CA ILE A 40 -13.78 -4.30 -4.36
C ILE A 40 -12.34 -3.81 -4.23
N ARG A 41 -11.89 -3.58 -3.00
CA ARG A 41 -10.48 -3.40 -2.64
C ARG A 41 -10.06 -4.56 -1.76
N ILE A 42 -8.97 -5.21 -2.12
CA ILE A 42 -8.31 -6.20 -1.27
C ILE A 42 -7.43 -5.43 -0.28
N CYS A 43 -7.81 -5.44 0.99
CA CYS A 43 -6.95 -4.96 2.08
C CYS A 43 -6.33 -6.18 2.77
N ILE A 44 -5.11 -6.01 3.27
CA ILE A 44 -4.41 -7.05 4.05
C ILE A 44 -4.29 -6.55 5.48
N ASP A 45 -4.66 -7.39 6.44
CA ASP A 45 -4.59 -7.07 7.85
C ASP A 45 -3.16 -7.28 8.40
N PHE A 46 -2.31 -6.28 8.21
CA PHE A 46 -0.91 -6.31 8.67
C PHE A 46 -0.72 -5.94 10.15
N ARG A 47 -1.74 -6.02 11.00
CA ARG A 47 -1.62 -5.59 12.41
C ARG A 47 -0.49 -6.30 13.16
N ASP A 48 -0.29 -7.59 12.95
CA ASP A 48 0.74 -8.35 13.67
C ASP A 48 2.14 -8.15 13.08
N ILE A 49 2.24 -8.03 11.75
CA ILE A 49 3.50 -7.64 11.09
C ILE A 49 3.93 -6.24 11.54
N ASN A 50 3.01 -5.29 11.59
CA ASN A 50 3.29 -3.92 12.02
C ASN A 50 3.74 -3.83 13.50
N LYS A 51 3.35 -4.78 14.34
CA LYS A 51 3.85 -4.87 15.72
C LYS A 51 5.24 -5.49 15.80
N ALA A 52 5.55 -6.43 14.91
CA ALA A 52 6.83 -7.13 14.86
C ALA A 52 7.93 -6.31 14.18
N CYS A 53 7.57 -5.45 13.23
CA CYS A 53 8.51 -4.57 12.55
C CYS A 53 8.95 -3.41 13.46
N PRO A 54 10.25 -3.08 13.51
CA PRO A 54 10.70 -1.86 14.15
C PRO A 54 10.09 -0.65 13.44
N LYS A 55 9.76 0.39 14.21
CA LYS A 55 9.31 1.66 13.64
C LYS A 55 10.50 2.38 13.01
N ASP A 56 10.34 2.79 11.76
CA ASP A 56 11.25 3.70 11.06
C ASP A 56 10.54 5.04 10.89
N ASP A 57 10.75 5.93 11.86
CA ASP A 57 10.07 7.22 11.90
C ASP A 57 10.82 8.22 10.99
N PHE A 58 10.33 8.39 9.76
CA PHE A 58 10.77 9.48 8.89
C PHE A 58 10.03 10.77 9.26
N PRO A 59 10.71 11.84 9.70
CA PRO A 59 10.06 13.06 10.13
C PRO A 59 9.39 13.75 8.93
N LEU A 60 8.07 13.84 8.96
CA LEU A 60 7.32 14.63 7.99
C LEU A 60 7.47 16.13 8.33
N PRO A 61 7.62 17.00 7.33
CA PRO A 61 7.66 18.44 7.58
C PRO A 61 6.34 18.93 8.18
N SER A 62 6.43 19.92 9.09
CA SER A 62 5.23 20.62 9.56
C SER A 62 4.51 21.28 8.38
N ILE A 63 3.19 21.37 8.49
CA ILE A 63 2.35 22.08 7.52
C ILE A 63 2.82 23.53 7.38
N ASP A 64 3.24 24.19 8.47
CA ASP A 64 3.73 25.57 8.44
C ASP A 64 4.98 25.72 7.56
N VAL A 65 5.90 24.75 7.61
CA VAL A 65 7.12 24.74 6.79
C VAL A 65 6.76 24.61 5.31
N ILE A 66 5.76 23.78 4.98
CA ILE A 66 5.29 23.63 3.59
C ILE A 66 4.64 24.93 3.10
N ILE A 67 3.83 25.59 3.94
CA ILE A 67 3.17 26.86 3.61
C ILE A 67 4.21 27.97 3.41
N GLU A 68 5.17 28.10 4.32
CA GLU A 68 6.24 29.10 4.19
C GLU A 68 7.07 28.87 2.93
N ALA A 69 7.43 27.61 2.65
CA ALA A 69 8.18 27.23 1.46
C ALA A 69 7.42 27.46 0.14
N THR A 70 6.09 27.57 0.18
CA THR A 70 5.25 27.82 -1.01
C THR A 70 4.68 29.24 -1.05
N SER A 71 4.98 30.07 -0.06
CA SER A 71 4.54 31.47 0.00
C SER A 71 5.24 32.30 -1.08
N GLY A 72 4.50 33.22 -1.69
CA GLY A 72 5.02 34.14 -2.71
C GLY A 72 5.13 33.57 -4.13
N PHE A 73 4.82 32.29 -4.33
CA PHE A 73 4.68 31.72 -5.68
C PHE A 73 3.30 32.02 -6.25
N GLU A 74 3.24 32.49 -7.50
CA GLU A 74 1.98 32.83 -8.19
C GLU A 74 1.19 31.59 -8.65
N ILE A 75 1.88 30.45 -8.81
CA ILE A 75 1.30 29.21 -9.34
C ILE A 75 1.81 28.03 -8.51
N LEU A 76 0.88 27.17 -8.08
CA LEU A 76 1.16 25.87 -7.50
C LEU A 76 0.64 24.78 -8.42
N SER A 77 1.45 23.74 -8.63
CA SER A 77 1.05 22.52 -9.36
C SER A 77 1.10 21.35 -8.40
N LEU A 78 0.01 20.58 -8.34
CA LEU A 78 -0.09 19.39 -7.50
C LEU A 78 -0.08 18.15 -8.40
N MET A 79 0.71 17.15 -8.01
CA MET A 79 0.75 15.85 -8.67
C MET A 79 0.32 14.77 -7.67
N ASP A 80 -0.59 13.90 -8.10
CA ASP A 80 -0.98 12.72 -7.32
C ASP A 80 -0.05 11.55 -7.65
N GLY A 81 0.58 10.99 -6.63
CA GLY A 81 1.35 9.74 -6.72
C GLY A 81 0.42 8.54 -6.79
N PHE A 82 -0.37 8.43 -7.86
CA PHE A 82 -1.42 7.42 -7.97
C PHE A 82 -0.84 6.01 -7.77
N SER A 83 -1.39 5.28 -6.79
CA SER A 83 -0.90 3.95 -6.39
C SER A 83 0.58 3.92 -6.00
N GLY A 84 1.13 5.01 -5.44
CA GLY A 84 2.55 5.14 -5.10
C GLY A 84 3.12 4.00 -4.27
N TYR A 85 2.33 3.43 -3.34
CA TYR A 85 2.74 2.26 -2.56
C TYR A 85 3.13 1.05 -3.42
N ASN A 86 2.47 0.83 -4.56
CA ASN A 86 2.72 -0.31 -5.43
C ASN A 86 3.88 -0.07 -6.41
N GLN A 87 4.47 1.14 -6.42
CA GLN A 87 5.59 1.48 -7.28
C GLN A 87 6.95 1.22 -6.60
N ILE A 88 6.97 1.14 -5.26
CA ILE A 88 8.17 0.87 -4.47
C ILE A 88 8.26 -0.64 -4.24
N ILE A 89 9.36 -1.24 -4.68
CA ILE A 89 9.59 -2.69 -4.56
C ILE A 89 9.99 -3.02 -3.12
N ILE A 90 9.32 -4.01 -2.52
CA ILE A 90 9.70 -4.58 -1.23
C ILE A 90 11.03 -5.31 -1.37
N PHE A 91 11.94 -5.13 -0.42
CA PHE A 91 13.22 -5.84 -0.41
C PHE A 91 13.01 -7.36 -0.50
N GLU A 92 13.78 -8.03 -1.37
CA GLU A 92 13.51 -9.42 -1.78
C GLU A 92 13.39 -10.39 -0.60
N GLN A 93 14.23 -10.21 0.42
CA GLN A 93 14.26 -11.04 1.63
C GLN A 93 13.04 -10.85 2.54
N ASP A 94 12.34 -9.72 2.41
CA ASP A 94 11.19 -9.37 3.24
C ASP A 94 9.84 -9.63 2.54
N GLN A 95 9.84 -9.91 1.23
CA GLN A 95 8.61 -10.13 0.45
C GLN A 95 7.76 -11.29 1.00
N ALA A 96 8.39 -12.34 1.53
CA ALA A 96 7.65 -13.46 2.13
C ALA A 96 6.94 -13.08 3.45
N LYS A 97 7.33 -11.97 4.09
CA LYS A 97 6.68 -11.51 5.33
C LYS A 97 5.33 -10.87 5.05
N THR A 98 5.09 -10.34 3.85
CA THR A 98 3.85 -9.63 3.47
C THR A 98 2.81 -10.57 2.84
N THR A 99 2.73 -11.81 3.32
CA THR A 99 1.78 -12.83 2.81
C THR A 99 0.48 -12.81 3.60
#